data_AF-A0A0S2EV85-F1
#
_entry.id   AF-A0A0S2EV85-F1
#
_cell.length_a   1.000
_cell.length_b   1.000
_cell.length_c   1.000
_cell.angle_alpha   90.00
_cell.angle_beta   90.00
_cell.angle_gamma   90.00
#
_symmetry.space_group_name_H-M   'P 1'
#
loop_
_entity.id
_entity.type
_entity.pdbx_description
1 polymer ?
#
loop_
_entity_poly.entity_id
_entity_poly.type
_entity_poly.pdbx_seq_one_letter_code
_entity_poly.pdbx_strand_id
1 'polypeptide(L)'
;MSLLPRLALALVLAVLVGGGLMIYDQKRGAEWVVSPEAIAAAKAEGKMGVENDRGSVTVLPIRSETADVLPIKWMLAGVAAGAVTFVATRRRA
;
A
#
# COMPACT_ATOMS: atom_id res chain seq x y z
N MET A 1 7.87 -29.62 8.51
CA MET A 1 6.43 -29.77 8.19
C MET A 1 6.30 -30.54 6.88
N SER A 2 5.18 -31.22 6.65
CA SER A 2 4.85 -31.79 5.33
C SER A 2 4.56 -30.67 4.32
N LEU A 3 4.55 -31.01 3.01
CA LEU A 3 4.48 -30.03 1.93
C LEU A 3 3.20 -29.18 1.95
N LEU A 4 2.03 -29.82 2.14
CA LEU A 4 0.72 -29.16 2.13
C LEU A 4 0.57 -28.06 3.21
N PRO A 5 0.78 -28.33 4.51
CA PRO A 5 0.65 -27.30 5.53
C PRO A 5 1.69 -26.18 5.38
N ARG A 6 2.87 -26.49 4.81
CA ARG A 6 3.86 -25.48 4.48
C ARG A 6 3.40 -24.54 3.36
N LEU A 7 2.84 -25.09 2.28
CA LEU A 7 2.29 -24.29 1.19
C LEU A 7 1.12 -23.43 1.67
N ALA A 8 0.22 -24.01 2.47
CA ALA A 8 -0.90 -23.27 3.05
C ALA A 8 -0.41 -22.10 3.91
N LEU A 9 0.56 -22.33 4.79
CA LEU A 9 1.13 -21.28 5.63
C LEU A 9 1.82 -20.17 4.81
N ALA A 10 2.58 -20.56 3.78
CA ALA A 10 3.25 -19.60 2.89
C ALA A 10 2.25 -18.74 2.11
N LEU A 11 1.16 -19.33 1.61
CA LEU A 11 0.10 -18.61 0.92
C LEU A 11 -0.63 -17.63 1.85
N VAL A 12 -0.98 -18.09 3.06
CA VAL A 12 -1.63 -17.22 4.06
C VAL A 12 -0.74 -16.02 4.39
N LEU A 13 0.54 -16.25 4.65
CA LEU A 13 1.47 -15.15 4.98
C LEU A 13 1.72 -14.22 3.79
N ALA A 14 1.77 -14.74 2.56
CA ALA A 14 1.88 -13.90 1.37
C ALA A 14 0.70 -12.92 1.24
N VAL A 15 -0.53 -13.42 1.42
CA VAL A 15 -1.74 -12.60 1.36
C VAL A 15 -1.79 -11.59 2.51
N LEU A 16 -1.47 -12.02 3.74
CA LEU A 16 -1.48 -11.13 4.90
C LEU A 16 -0.47 -9.98 4.78
N VAL A 17 0.74 -10.25 4.28
CA VAL A 17 1.77 -9.22 4.14
C VAL A 17 1.44 -8.27 2.98
N GLY A 18 1.09 -8.80 1.80
CA GLY A 18 0.73 -7.98 0.65
C GLY A 18 -0.51 -7.12 0.90
N GLY A 19 -1.58 -7.74 1.43
CA GLY A 19 -2.82 -7.04 1.77
C GLY A 19 -2.66 -6.08 2.95
N GLY A 20 -1.87 -6.43 3.95
CA GLY A 20 -1.58 -5.56 5.09
C GLY A 20 -0.86 -4.28 4.68
N LEU A 21 0.15 -4.40 3.80
CA LEU A 21 0.87 -3.24 3.23
C LEU A 21 -0.04 -2.36 2.38
N MET A 22 -0.91 -2.97 1.56
CA MET A 22 -1.91 -2.24 0.78
C MET A 22 -2.82 -1.39 1.68
N ILE A 23 -3.42 -2.00 2.71
CA ILE A 23 -4.30 -1.29 3.64
C ILE A 23 -3.55 -0.17 4.35
N TYR A 24 -2.31 -0.42 4.77
CA TYR A 24 -1.48 0.56 5.43
C TYR A 24 -1.16 1.78 4.55
N ASP A 25 -0.77 1.54 3.29
CA ASP A 25 -0.45 2.59 2.33
C ASP A 25 -1.71 3.40 1.95
N GLN A 26 -2.85 2.74 1.78
CA GLN A 26 -4.13 3.42 1.51
C GLN A 26 -4.54 4.33 2.66
N LYS A 27 -4.42 3.87 3.91
CA LYS A 27 -4.71 4.69 5.09
C LYS A 27 -3.79 5.91 5.23
N ARG A 28 -2.59 5.85 4.66
CA ARG A 28 -1.64 6.98 4.65
C ARG A 28 -1.82 7.91 3.45
N GLY A 29 -2.74 7.60 2.54
CA GLY A 29 -2.93 8.37 1.33
C GLY A 29 -1.75 8.28 0.37
N ALA A 30 -0.96 7.20 0.39
CA ALA A 30 0.23 7.05 -0.46
C ALA A 30 -0.07 7.08 -1.99
N GLU A 31 -1.35 6.90 -2.36
CA GLU A 31 -1.85 7.01 -3.73
C GLU A 31 -2.01 8.46 -4.18
N TRP A 32 -1.96 9.44 -3.27
CA TRP A 32 -2.35 10.83 -3.51
C TRP A 32 -1.26 11.80 -3.09
N VAL A 33 -0.94 12.76 -3.96
CA VAL A 33 -0.19 13.96 -3.59
C VAL A 33 -1.14 14.97 -2.94
N VAL A 34 -2.35 15.10 -3.47
CA VAL A 34 -3.47 15.83 -2.84
C VAL A 34 -4.70 14.93 -2.89
N SER A 35 -5.18 14.51 -1.73
CA SER A 35 -6.32 13.59 -1.64
C SER A 35 -7.65 14.31 -1.88
N PRO A 36 -8.69 13.61 -2.37
CA PRO A 36 -10.04 14.15 -2.46
C PRO A 36 -10.57 14.65 -1.11
N GLU A 37 -10.22 13.95 -0.03
CA GLU A 37 -10.58 14.30 1.34
C GLU A 37 -9.94 15.62 1.78
N ALA A 38 -8.67 15.86 1.42
CA ALA A 38 -8.00 17.13 1.70
C ALA A 38 -8.64 18.31 0.95
N ILE A 39 -9.03 18.10 -0.31
CA ILE A 39 -9.80 19.10 -1.08
C ILE A 39 -11.18 19.36 -0.44
N ALA A 40 -11.88 18.31 -0.02
CA ALA A 40 -13.18 18.43 0.63
C ALA A 40 -13.08 19.19 1.96
N ALA A 41 -12.07 18.88 2.78
CA ALA A 41 -11.79 19.58 4.03
C ALA A 41 -11.45 21.06 3.79
N ALA A 42 -10.58 21.36 2.82
CA ALA A 42 -10.26 22.74 2.45
C ALA A 42 -11.51 23.53 2.02
N LYS A 43 -12.38 22.92 1.21
CA LYS A 43 -13.66 23.54 0.81
C LYS A 43 -14.61 23.74 1.98
N ALA A 44 -14.66 22.81 2.93
CA ALA A 44 -15.46 22.95 4.15
C ALA A 44 -14.95 24.10 5.05
N GLU A 45 -13.65 24.38 5.02
CA GLU A 45 -13.04 25.54 5.70
C GLU A 45 -13.19 26.86 4.91
N GLY A 46 -13.92 26.86 3.79
CA GLY A 46 -14.12 28.05 2.95
C GLY A 46 -12.95 28.37 2.02
N LYS A 47 -11.95 27.48 1.90
CA LYS A 47 -10.84 27.64 0.97
C LYS A 47 -11.24 27.12 -0.41
N MET A 48 -10.64 27.68 -1.46
CA MET A 48 -10.87 27.23 -2.84
C MET A 48 -10.30 25.82 -3.12
N GLY A 49 -9.26 25.43 -2.38
CA GLY A 49 -8.57 24.14 -2.51
C GLY A 49 -7.39 24.04 -1.54
N VAL A 50 -6.47 23.11 -1.80
CA VAL A 50 -5.26 22.89 -1.00
C VAL A 50 -4.10 23.69 -1.60
N GLU A 51 -3.52 24.59 -0.82
CA GLU A 51 -2.36 25.38 -1.24
C GLU A 51 -1.08 24.55 -1.14
N ASN A 52 -0.16 24.71 -2.10
CA ASN A 52 1.15 24.06 -2.06
C ASN A 52 2.27 25.03 -1.67
N ASP A 53 3.45 24.48 -1.40
CA ASP A 53 4.65 25.23 -0.98
C ASP A 53 5.16 26.26 -2.01
N ARG A 54 4.58 26.27 -3.21
CA ARG A 54 4.91 27.21 -4.30
C ARG A 54 3.83 28.29 -4.48
N GLY A 55 2.85 28.38 -3.58
CA GLY A 55 1.78 29.37 -3.61
C GLY A 55 0.69 29.11 -4.67
N SER A 56 0.62 27.89 -5.22
CA SER A 56 -0.45 27.50 -6.15
C SER A 56 -1.53 26.69 -5.44
N VAL A 57 -2.79 26.88 -5.84
CA VAL A 57 -3.95 26.21 -5.23
C VAL A 57 -4.37 25.03 -6.08
N THR A 58 -4.34 23.85 -5.48
CA THR A 58 -4.83 22.62 -6.06
C THR A 58 -6.32 22.48 -5.76
N VAL A 59 -7.15 22.48 -6.81
CA VAL A 59 -8.63 22.40 -6.70
C VAL A 59 -9.19 21.02 -7.04
N LEU A 60 -8.35 20.14 -7.61
CA LEU A 60 -8.68 18.77 -8.00
C LEU A 60 -7.70 17.79 -7.35
N PRO A 61 -8.12 16.55 -7.04
CA PRO A 61 -7.22 15.53 -6.51
C PRO A 61 -6.06 15.24 -7.47
N ILE A 62 -4.86 15.08 -6.92
CA ILE A 62 -3.65 14.76 -7.69
C ILE A 62 -3.16 13.38 -7.23
N ARG A 63 -3.09 12.43 -8.16
CA ARG A 63 -2.46 11.13 -7.90
C ARG A 63 -0.96 11.29 -7.69
N SER A 64 -0.41 10.48 -6.79
CA SER A 64 1.03 10.36 -6.67
C SER A 64 1.63 9.64 -7.88
N GLU A 65 2.79 10.09 -8.35
CA GLU A 65 3.60 9.38 -9.35
C GLU A 65 3.99 7.98 -8.86
N THR A 66 4.11 7.81 -7.54
CA THR A 66 4.41 6.50 -6.94
C THR A 66 3.19 5.59 -6.86
N ALA A 67 1.97 6.11 -7.09
CA ALA A 67 0.73 5.34 -6.95
C ALA A 67 0.70 4.14 -7.90
N ASP A 68 1.27 4.28 -9.09
CA ASP A 68 1.28 3.21 -10.10
C ASP A 68 2.26 2.08 -9.76
N VAL A 69 3.25 2.35 -8.90
CA VAL A 69 4.23 1.36 -8.43
C VAL A 69 3.74 0.62 -7.18
N LEU A 70 2.76 1.17 -6.46
CA LEU A 70 2.23 0.57 -5.23
C LEU A 70 1.74 -0.88 -5.42
N PRO A 71 0.97 -1.23 -6.48
CA PRO A 71 0.55 -2.62 -6.70
C PRO A 71 1.73 -3.59 -6.82
N ILE A 72 2.79 -3.17 -7.53
CA ILE A 72 4.01 -3.96 -7.69
C ILE A 72 4.71 -4.11 -6.34
N LYS A 73 4.81 -3.03 -5.54
CA LYS A 73 5.38 -3.06 -4.20
C LYS A 73 4.67 -4.07 -3.29
N TRP A 74 3.33 -4.03 -3.26
CA TRP A 74 2.53 -4.94 -2.44
C TRP A 74 2.67 -6.39 -2.88
N MET A 75 2.65 -6.64 -4.19
CA MET A 75 2.84 -7.96 -4.77
C MET A 75 4.22 -8.53 -4.40
N LEU A 76 5.29 -7.75 -4.60
CA LEU A 76 6.65 -8.19 -4.29
C LEU A 76 6.83 -8.46 -2.79
N ALA A 77 6.25 -7.64 -1.92
CA ALA A 77 6.29 -7.86 -0.48
C ALA A 77 5.56 -9.16 -0.07
N GLY A 78 4.38 -9.42 -0.65
CA GLY A 78 3.64 -10.66 -0.42
C GLY A 78 4.40 -11.89 -0.92
N VAL A 79 4.93 -11.85 -2.14
CA VAL A 79 5.73 -12.95 -2.71
C VAL A 79 6.98 -13.21 -1.88
N ALA A 80 7.71 -12.17 -1.48
CA ALA A 80 8.88 -12.30 -0.64
C ALA A 80 8.54 -12.95 0.71
N ALA A 81 7.47 -12.50 1.37
CA ALA A 81 7.03 -13.08 2.63
C ALA A 81 6.64 -14.56 2.51
N GLY A 82 5.91 -14.91 1.45
CA GLY A 82 5.56 -16.30 1.14
C GLY A 82 6.80 -17.17 0.88
N ALA A 83 7.74 -16.68 0.08
CA ALA A 83 8.98 -17.38 -0.22
C ALA A 83 9.85 -17.60 1.03
N VAL A 84 10.03 -16.55 1.85
CA VAL A 84 10.77 -16.63 3.13
C VAL A 84 10.11 -17.64 4.05
N THR A 85 8.78 -17.61 4.20
CA THR A 85 8.04 -18.56 5.02
C THR A 85 8.25 -20.00 4.55
N PHE A 86 8.14 -20.24 3.24
CA PHE A 86 8.30 -21.56 2.65
C PHE A 86 9.71 -22.12 2.82
N VAL A 87 10.73 -21.26 2.71
CA VAL A 87 12.13 -21.63 2.92
C VAL A 87 12.43 -21.85 4.40
N ALA A 88 11.98 -20.97 5.29
CA ALA A 88 12.25 -21.05 6.72
C ALA A 88 11.62 -22.28 7.39
N THR A 89 10.47 -22.73 6.88
CA THR A 89 9.73 -23.90 7.40
C THR A 89 10.13 -25.22 6.73
N ARG A 90 11.10 -25.18 5.79
CA ARG A 90 11.77 -26.38 5.26
C ARG A 90 12.55 -27.03 6.40
N ARG A 91 12.28 -28.31 6.69
CA ARG A 91 13.22 -29.12 7.49
C ARG A 91 14.54 -29.19 6.71
N ARG A 92 15.63 -28.69 7.29
CA ARG A 92 16.99 -29.12 6.91
C ARG A 92 17.10 -30.56 7.43
N ALA A 93 17.08 -31.52 6.51
CA ALA A 93 17.61 -32.85 6.77
C ALA A 93 19.13 -32.77 6.82
#